data_AF-A0A1F5JPM7-F1
#
_entry.id   AF-A0A1F5JPM7-F1
#
_cell.length_a   1.000
_cell.length_b   1.000
_cell.length_c   1.000
_cell.angle_alpha   90.00
_cell.angle_beta   90.00
_cell.angle_gamma   90.00
#
_symmetry.space_group_name_H-M   'P 1'
#
loop_
_entity.id
_entity.type
_entity.pdbx_description
1 polymer ?
#
loop_
_entity_poly.entity_id
_entity_poly.type
_entity_poly.pdbx_seq_one_letter_code
_entity_poly.pdbx_strand_id
1 'polypeptide(L)' 'MSNPCIQCGKERIDGKSWEEKAGISVVTYTDTVCPDSECQKIVDKAIADRKAKSANLIKIKAEAKLAREKQIAAG' A
#
# COMPACT_ATOMS: atom_id res chain seq x y z
N MET A 1 -20.99 -9.75 0.37
CA MET A 1 -20.23 -8.52 0.04
C MET A 1 -19.49 -8.80 -1.25
N SER A 2 -19.61 -7.92 -2.26
CA SER A 2 -18.88 -8.06 -3.53
C SER A 2 -17.66 -7.15 -3.50
N ASN A 3 -16.53 -7.68 -3.95
CA ASN A 3 -15.24 -7.02 -4.12
C ASN A 3 -14.82 -7.14 -5.59
N PRO A 4 -15.45 -6.37 -6.50
CA PRO A 4 -15.13 -6.40 -7.90
C PRO A 4 -13.80 -5.71 -8.18
N CYS A 5 -13.07 -6.21 -9.17
CA CYS A 5 -11.82 -5.61 -9.62
C CYS A 5 -12.08 -4.20 -10.19
N ILE A 6 -11.36 -3.21 -9.66
CA ILE A 6 -11.46 -1.81 -10.10
C ILE A 6 -11.09 -1.58 -11.57
N GLN A 7 -10.37 -2.54 -12.19
CA GLN A 7 -9.87 -2.44 -13.55
C GLN A 7 -10.78 -3.13 -14.57
N CYS A 8 -11.30 -4.32 -14.25
CA CYS A 8 -12.07 -5.14 -15.20
C CYS A 8 -13.46 -5.55 -14.71
N GLY A 9 -13.84 -5.22 -13.47
CA GLY A 9 -15.16 -5.52 -12.89
C GLY A 9 -15.36 -6.98 -12.45
N LYS A 10 -14.46 -7.91 -12.77
CA LYS A 10 -14.55 -9.32 -12.32
C LYS A 10 -14.41 -9.41 -10.80
N GLU A 11 -15.17 -10.31 -10.17
CA GLU A 11 -15.07 -10.58 -8.73
C GLU A 11 -13.64 -11.04 -8.37
N ARG A 12 -13.04 -10.41 -7.36
CA ARG A 12 -11.71 -10.81 -6.87
C ARG A 12 -11.81 -12.11 -6.09
N ILE A 13 -10.73 -12.88 -6.14
CA ILE A 13 -10.58 -14.15 -5.42
C ILE A 13 -9.58 -14.00 -4.28
N ASP A 14 -9.73 -14.82 -3.25
CA ASP A 14 -8.77 -14.90 -2.16
C ASP A 14 -7.43 -15.44 -2.68
N GLY A 15 -6.38 -14.70 -2.37
CA GLY A 15 -5.01 -15.04 -2.71
C GLY A 15 -4.29 -15.60 -1.50
N LYS A 16 -3.34 -14.83 -0.96
CA LYS A 16 -2.53 -15.25 0.18
C LYS A 16 -3.21 -14.84 1.48
N SER A 17 -3.25 -15.77 2.44
CA SER A 17 -3.60 -15.46 3.83
C SER A 17 -2.40 -15.69 4.76
N TRP A 18 -2.28 -14.87 5.79
CA TRP A 18 -1.28 -15.05 6.85
C TRP A 18 -1.78 -14.48 8.17
N GLU A 19 -1.17 -14.94 9.25
CA GLU A 19 -1.47 -14.46 10.58
C GLU A 19 -0.30 -13.62 11.09
N GLU A 20 -0.60 -12.50 11.72
CA GLU A 20 0.38 -11.65 12.38
C GLU A 20 -0.05 -11.39 13.82
N LYS A 21 0.90 -11.47 14.75
CA LYS A 21 0.63 -11.10 16.15
C LYS A 21 0.73 -9.60 16.31
N ALA A 22 -0.40 -8.95 16.63
CA ALA A 22 -0.47 -7.55 16.99
C ALA A 22 -0.67 -7.44 18.51
N GLY A 23 0.45 -7.35 19.25
CA GLY A 23 0.43 -7.31 20.72
C GLY A 23 -0.05 -8.64 21.32
N ILE A 24 -1.20 -8.62 21.98
CA ILE A 24 -1.83 -9.83 22.57
C ILE A 24 -2.79 -10.54 21.60
N SER A 25 -3.09 -9.94 20.46
CA SER A 25 -4.08 -10.45 19.50
C SER A 25 -3.40 -11.10 18.29
N VAL A 26 -4.05 -12.09 17.70
CA VAL A 26 -3.68 -12.64 16.39
C VAL A 26 -4.62 -12.04 15.35
N VAL A 27 -4.04 -11.43 14.31
CA VAL A 27 -4.79 -10.84 13.20
C VAL A 27 -4.58 -11.71 11.97
N THR A 28 -5.66 -12.21 11.39
CA THR A 28 -5.65 -12.94 10.12
C THR A 28 -5.86 -11.96 8.99
N TYR A 29 -4.91 -11.92 8.06
CA TYR A 29 -4.96 -11.13 6.84
C TYR A 29 -5.24 -12.06 5.66
N THR A 30 -6.04 -11.59 4.71
CA THR A 30 -6.26 -12.25 3.42
C THR A 30 -6.15 -11.20 2.32
N ASP A 31 -5.20 -11.39 1.42
CA ASP A 31 -5.09 -10.59 0.20
C ASP A 31 -6.06 -11.11 -0.86
N THR A 32 -6.61 -10.20 -1.67
CA THR A 32 -7.48 -10.55 -2.79
C THR A 32 -6.90 -10.11 -4.13
N VAL A 33 -6.98 -11.00 -5.11
CA VAL A 33 -6.41 -10.81 -6.45
C VAL A 33 -7.47 -10.92 -7.53
N CYS A 34 -7.25 -10.21 -8.63
CA CYS A 34 -8.06 -10.39 -9.83
C CYS A 34 -7.75 -11.77 -10.43
N PRO A 35 -8.76 -12.59 -10.78
CA PRO A 35 -8.55 -13.91 -11.39
C PRO A 35 -7.92 -13.82 -12.79
N ASP A 36 -8.01 -12.65 -13.43
CA ASP A 36 -7.38 -12.37 -14.71
C ASP A 36 -5.95 -11.88 -14.51
N SER A 37 -4.97 -12.70 -14.92
CA SER A 37 -3.54 -12.44 -14.72
C SER A 37 -3.02 -11.20 -15.45
N GLU A 38 -3.57 -10.86 -16.62
CA GLU A 38 -3.14 -9.68 -17.37
C GLU A 38 -3.68 -8.42 -16.70
N CYS A 39 -4.94 -8.48 -16.27
CA CYS A 39 -5.55 -7.43 -15.47
C CYS A 39 -4.82 -7.22 -14.13
N GLN A 40 -4.47 -8.31 -13.45
CA GLN A 40 -3.75 -8.25 -12.17
C GLN A 40 -2.39 -7.56 -12.32
N LYS A 41 -1.62 -7.85 -13.39
CA LYS A 41 -0.34 -7.16 -13.66
C LYS A 41 -0.50 -5.65 -13.82
N ILE A 42 -1.57 -5.18 -14.45
CA ILE A 42 -1.86 -3.75 -14.60
C ILE A 42 -2.15 -3.12 -13.24
N VAL A 43 -2.99 -3.78 -12.43
CA VAL A 43 -3.32 -3.33 -11.08
C VAL A 43 -2.08 -3.28 -10.19
N ASP A 44 -1.23 -4.31 -10.23
CA ASP A 44 0.00 -4.38 -9.45
C ASP A 44 0.98 -3.27 -9.82
N LYS A 45 1.14 -2.99 -11.13
CA LYS A 45 1.94 -1.86 -11.60
C LYS A 45 1.41 -0.53 -11.07
N ALA A 46 0.10 -0.30 -11.17
CA ALA A 46 -0.51 0.93 -10.66
C ALA A 46 -0.36 1.07 -9.14
N ILE A 47 -0.44 -0.03 -8.38
CA ILE A 47 -0.20 -0.05 -6.94
C ILE A 47 1.27 0.28 -6.64
N ALA A 48 2.22 -0.31 -7.36
CA ALA A 48 3.64 -0.06 -7.19
C ALA A 48 3.99 1.42 -7.43
N ASP A 49 3.48 2.01 -8.53
CA ASP A 49 3.69 3.42 -8.87
C ASP A 49 3.14 4.36 -7.77
N ARG A 50 1.94 4.06 -7.25
CA ARG A 50 1.34 4.81 -6.15
C ARG A 50 2.15 4.69 -4.86
N LYS A 51 2.64 3.48 -4.52
CA LYS A 51 3.49 3.27 -3.35
C LYS A 51 4.80 4.04 -3.46
N ALA A 52 5.46 4.01 -4.62
CA ALA A 52 6.69 4.75 -4.88
C ALA A 52 6.48 6.27 -4.75
N LYS A 53 5.40 6.80 -5.33
CA LYS A 53 5.04 8.21 -5.20
C LYS A 53 4.79 8.60 -3.74
N SER A 54 4.01 7.81 -3.01
CA SER A 54 3.72 8.07 -1.60
C SER A 54 4.99 8.03 -0.73
N ALA A 55 5.88 7.06 -0.95
CA ALA A 55 7.15 6.97 -0.23
C ALA A 55 8.04 8.20 -0.48
N ASN A 56 8.11 8.69 -1.72
CA ASN A 56 8.86 9.90 -2.06
C ASN A 56 8.27 11.14 -1.35
N LEU A 57 6.95 11.31 -1.38
CA LEU A 57 6.29 12.42 -0.69
C LEU A 57 6.52 12.41 0.83
N ILE A 58 6.52 11.23 1.45
CA ILE A 58 6.83 11.08 2.88
C ILE A 58 8.29 11.48 3.14
N LYS A 59 9.23 11.03 2.30
CA LYS A 59 10.65 11.38 2.40
C LYS A 59 10.87 12.89 2.30
N ILE A 60 10.31 13.55 1.28
CA ILE A 60 10.41 15.01 1.08
C ILE A 60 9.87 15.76 2.30
N LYS A 61 8.72 15.35 2.83
CA LYS A 61 8.13 15.97 4.03
C LYS A 61 9.02 15.80 5.26
N ALA A 62 9.61 14.62 5.46
CA ALA A 62 10.53 14.36 6.56
C ALA A 62 11.79 15.22 6.45
N GLU A 63 12.38 15.32 5.26
CA GLU A 63 13.56 16.15 4.99
C GLU A 63 13.26 17.64 5.21
N ALA A 64 12.12 18.14 4.73
CA ALA A 64 11.72 19.53 4.92
C ALA A 64 11.48 19.86 6.41
N LYS A 65 10.87 18.94 7.17
CA LYS A 65 10.70 19.09 8.62
C LYS A 65 12.06 19.17 9.33
N LEU A 66 12.97 18.25 9.01
CA LEU A 66 14.31 18.22 9.60
C LEU A 66 15.10 19.50 9.27
N ALA A 67 15.01 19.99 8.03
CA ALA A 67 15.65 21.23 7.61
C ALA A 67 15.12 22.44 8.40
N ARG A 68 13.80 22.52 8.60
CA ARG A 68 13.17 23.56 9.44
C ARG A 68 13.62 23.49 10.88
N GLU A 69 13.68 22.30 11.48
CA GLU A 69 14.16 22.10 12.86
C GLU A 69 15.61 22.53 13.01
N LYS A 70 16.49 22.22 12.04
CA LYS A 70 17.88 22.67 12.03
C LYS A 70 18.02 24.19 11.93
N GLN A 71 17.18 24.85 11.12
CA GLN A 71 17.18 26.31 11.01
C GLN A 71 16.74 26.97 12.32
N ILE A 72 15.73 26.42 13.00
CA ILE A 72 15.27 26.91 14.31
C ILE A 72 16.35 26.72 15.38
N ALA A 73 17.08 25.61 15.35
CA ALA A 73 18.15 25.36 16.33
C ALA A 73 19.42 26.21 16.10
N ALA A 74 19.58 26.81 14.91
CA ALA A 74 20.75 27.59 14.53
C ALA A 74 20.55 29.11 14.63
N GLY A 75 19.33 29.59 14.88
CA GLY A 75 18.99 31.00 15.08
C GLY A 75 18.52 31.26 16.51
#